data_AF-A0A1E4R255-F1
#
_entry.id   AF-A0A1E4R255-F1
#
_cell.length_a   1.000
_cell.length_b   1.000
_cell.length_c   1.000
_cell.angle_alpha   90.00
_cell.angle_beta   90.00
_cell.angle_gamma   90.00
#
_symmetry.space_group_name_H-M   'P 1'
#
loop_
_entity.id
_entity.type
_entity.pdbx_description
1 polymer ?
#
loop_
_entity_poly.entity_id
_entity_poly.type
_entity_poly.pdbx_seq_one_letter_code
_entity_poly.pdbx_strand_id
1 'polypeptide(L)'
;MSEDCPIVEDLLPLYKKQMLQVPTLIYVEQHLASCSHCQQLFSSKPIQKEYISVKQTLSFFHLIFIVLSFMFAINSSLLGNQMGFVISYAIFGCLSYLFYKNIWIVFIISSVPVFVWAIIDNLTNELYITTYSFTEFGALLMGAGYIALLHTIFALVGAAFAILLRRIFKINTNTKKRRNIN
;
A
#
# COMPACT_ATOMS: atom_id res chain seq x y z
N MET A 1 36.87 -34.83 -6.33
CA MET A 1 35.96 -33.69 -6.56
C MET A 1 36.32 -33.11 -7.90
N SER A 2 35.38 -33.05 -8.83
CA SER A 2 35.58 -32.38 -10.13
C SER A 2 35.61 -30.87 -9.94
N GLU A 3 36.42 -30.17 -10.73
CA GLU A 3 36.54 -28.69 -10.68
C GLU A 3 35.20 -27.97 -10.93
N ASP A 4 34.23 -28.66 -11.52
CA ASP A 4 32.91 -28.12 -11.89
C ASP A 4 31.88 -28.10 -10.76
N CYS A 5 32.11 -28.82 -9.64
CA CYS A 5 31.17 -28.84 -8.51
C CYS A 5 30.87 -27.46 -7.90
N PRO A 6 31.86 -26.60 -7.60
CA PRO A 6 31.59 -25.26 -7.08
C PRO A 6 30.81 -24.37 -8.07
N ILE A 7 31.03 -24.55 -9.38
CA ILE A 7 30.29 -23.84 -10.42
C ILE A 7 28.81 -24.24 -10.38
N VAL A 8 28.52 -25.53 -10.24
CA VAL A 8 27.15 -26.03 -10.18
C VAL A 8 26.46 -25.69 -8.86
N GLU A 9 27.20 -25.64 -7.76
CA GLU A 9 26.70 -25.18 -6.46
C GLU A 9 26.24 -23.72 -6.51
N ASP A 10 27.01 -22.83 -7.16
CA ASP A 10 26.64 -21.43 -7.37
C ASP A 10 25.43 -21.26 -8.30
N LEU A 11 25.27 -22.16 -9.28
CA LEU A 11 24.16 -22.14 -10.24
C LEU A 11 22.87 -22.80 -9.70
N LEU A 12 22.96 -23.63 -8.67
CA LEU A 12 21.83 -24.36 -8.08
C LEU A 12 20.65 -23.46 -7.64
N PRO A 13 20.87 -22.32 -6.97
CA PRO A 13 19.80 -21.40 -6.58
C PRO A 13 19.08 -20.77 -7.78
N LEU A 14 19.79 -20.55 -8.89
CA LEU A 14 19.23 -20.01 -10.14
C LEU A 14 18.47 -21.09 -10.93
N TYR A 15 18.99 -22.32 -10.91
CA TYR A 15 18.32 -23.51 -11.45
C TYR A 15 16.97 -23.75 -10.76
N LYS A 16 16.94 -23.72 -9.42
CA LYS A 16 15.69 -23.84 -8.62
C LYS A 16 14.65 -22.75 -8.92
N LYS A 17 15.08 -21.60 -9.47
CA LYS A 17 14.22 -20.46 -9.84
C LYS A 17 13.85 -20.43 -11.33
N GLN A 18 14.26 -21.41 -12.12
CA GLN A 18 14.06 -21.45 -13.59
C GLN A 18 14.58 -20.19 -14.30
N MET A 19 15.69 -19.60 -13.80
CA MET A 19 16.27 -18.37 -14.36
C MET A 19 17.55 -18.61 -15.16
N LEU A 20 17.84 -19.86 -15.54
CA LEU A 20 19.03 -20.21 -16.33
C LEU A 20 18.72 -20.26 -17.83
N GLN A 21 19.73 -19.92 -18.63
CA GLN A 21 19.67 -20.08 -20.08
C GLN A 21 19.75 -21.56 -20.45
N VAL A 22 19.11 -21.95 -21.55
CA VAL A 22 19.02 -23.34 -22.05
C VAL A 22 20.36 -24.11 -22.05
N PRO A 23 21.49 -23.58 -22.56
CA PRO A 23 22.77 -24.31 -22.53
C PRO A 23 23.29 -24.55 -21.11
N THR A 24 23.09 -23.60 -20.19
CA THR A 24 23.49 -23.72 -18.78
C THR A 24 22.60 -24.71 -18.02
N LEU A 25 21.33 -24.81 -18.42
CA LEU A 25 20.38 -25.76 -17.85
C LEU A 25 20.80 -27.20 -18.16
N ILE A 26 21.11 -27.50 -19.43
CA ILE A 26 21.60 -28.82 -19.87
C ILE A 26 22.91 -29.17 -19.15
N TYR A 27 23.81 -28.21 -18.98
CA TYR A 27 25.08 -28.41 -18.26
C TYR A 27 24.86 -28.80 -16.79
N VAL A 28 23.96 -28.09 -16.09
CA VAL A 28 23.63 -28.37 -14.69
C VAL A 28 22.92 -29.72 -14.55
N GLU A 29 22.01 -30.07 -15.46
CA GLU A 29 21.33 -31.38 -15.46
C GLU A 29 22.30 -32.55 -15.69
N GLN A 30 23.23 -32.41 -16.63
CA GLN A 30 24.27 -33.41 -16.90
C GLN A 30 25.21 -33.60 -15.70
N HIS A 31 25.54 -32.51 -15.01
CA HIS A 31 26.37 -32.59 -13.80
C HIS A 31 25.62 -33.18 -12.61
N LEU A 32 24.33 -32.86 -12.45
CA LEU A 32 23.47 -33.44 -11.41
C LEU A 32 23.24 -34.94 -11.61
N ALA A 33 23.21 -35.42 -12.85
CA ALA A 33 23.09 -36.84 -13.19
C ALA A 33 24.38 -37.64 -12.90
N SER A 34 25.54 -36.99 -12.91
CA SER A 34 26.85 -37.64 -12.73
C SER A 34 27.44 -37.46 -11.34
N CYS A 35 27.05 -36.42 -10.58
CA CYS A 35 27.62 -36.11 -9.27
C CYS A 35 26.63 -36.29 -8.12
N SER A 36 26.86 -37.33 -7.30
CA SER A 36 26.05 -37.63 -6.10
C SER A 36 26.09 -36.52 -5.05
N HIS A 37 27.19 -35.78 -4.95
CA HIS A 37 27.33 -34.66 -4.00
C HIS A 37 26.41 -33.49 -4.34
N CYS A 38 26.42 -33.04 -5.60
CA CYS A 38 25.54 -31.97 -6.07
C CYS A 38 24.05 -32.40 -6.06
N GLN A 39 23.78 -33.69 -6.31
CA GLN A 39 22.43 -34.24 -6.19
C GLN A 39 21.88 -34.20 -4.75
N GLN A 40 22.73 -34.48 -3.75
CA GLN A 40 22.37 -34.36 -2.33
C GLN A 40 22.13 -32.89 -1.94
N LEU A 41 22.96 -31.97 -2.41
CA LEU A 41 22.78 -30.53 -2.22
C LEU A 41 21.47 -30.02 -2.84
N PHE A 42 21.12 -30.52 -4.03
CA PHE A 42 19.85 -30.21 -4.68
C PHE A 42 18.65 -30.72 -3.86
N SER A 43 18.72 -31.98 -3.40
CA SER A 43 17.66 -32.69 -2.66
C SER A 43 17.48 -32.19 -1.22
N SER A 44 18.49 -31.52 -0.67
CA SER A 44 18.36 -30.83 0.62
C SER A 44 17.28 -29.75 0.49
N LYS A 45 16.20 -29.92 1.27
CA LYS A 45 14.97 -29.12 1.22
C LYS A 45 15.33 -27.63 1.19
N PRO A 46 14.81 -26.85 0.23
CA PRO A 46 15.01 -25.40 0.28
C PRO A 46 14.41 -24.90 1.60
N ILE A 47 15.24 -24.23 2.40
CA ILE A 47 14.76 -23.42 3.51
C ILE A 47 13.73 -22.48 2.89
N GLN A 48 12.46 -22.78 3.14
CA GLN A 48 11.36 -21.89 2.80
C GLN A 48 11.56 -20.65 3.65
N LYS A 49 12.37 -19.70 3.16
CA LYS A 49 12.18 -18.31 3.52
C LYS A 49 10.77 -18.00 3.08
N GLU A 50 9.88 -17.95 4.05
CA GLU A 50 8.51 -17.53 3.94
C GLU A 50 8.54 -16.12 3.34
N TYR A 51 8.62 -16.07 2.02
CA TYR A 51 8.61 -14.84 1.25
C TYR A 51 7.17 -14.40 1.28
N ILE A 52 6.78 -13.73 2.38
CA ILE A 52 5.55 -12.97 2.43
C ILE A 52 5.63 -12.06 1.22
N SER A 53 4.81 -12.35 0.21
CA SER A 53 4.91 -11.63 -1.04
C SER A 53 4.63 -10.17 -0.72
N VAL A 54 5.50 -9.27 -1.15
CA VAL A 54 5.36 -7.81 -0.90
C VAL A 54 3.97 -7.31 -1.34
N LYS A 55 3.34 -8.03 -2.29
CA LYS A 55 1.96 -7.81 -2.75
C LYS A 55 0.90 -8.08 -1.67
N GLN A 56 1.01 -9.13 -0.87
CA GLN A 56 0.06 -9.45 0.21
C GLN A 56 0.12 -8.41 1.33
N THR A 57 1.32 -7.98 1.72
CA THR A 57 1.51 -6.93 2.73
C THR A 57 0.89 -5.61 2.28
N LEU A 58 1.04 -5.24 1.00
CA LEU A 58 0.44 -4.03 0.44
C LEU A 58 -1.09 -4.07 0.48
N SER A 59 -1.70 -5.22 0.15
CA SER A 59 -3.15 -5.40 0.20
C SER A 59 -3.71 -5.31 1.62
N PHE A 60 -2.98 -5.85 2.60
CA PHE A 60 -3.38 -5.78 4.02
C PHE A 60 -3.42 -4.33 4.52
N PHE A 61 -2.36 -3.56 4.28
CA PHE A 61 -2.35 -2.14 4.66
C PHE A 61 -3.41 -1.33 3.92
N HIS A 62 -3.71 -1.67 2.65
CA HIS A 62 -4.80 -1.03 1.92
C HIS A 62 -6.15 -1.22 2.58
N LEU A 63 -6.44 -2.45 3.03
CA LEU A 63 -7.65 -2.75 3.77
C LEU A 63 -7.71 -1.94 5.07
N ILE A 64 -6.59 -1.84 5.81
CA ILE A 64 -6.52 -1.02 7.03
C ILE A 64 -6.86 0.45 6.73
N PHE A 65 -6.29 1.05 5.68
CA PHE A 65 -6.59 2.43 5.31
C PHE A 65 -8.06 2.63 4.97
N ILE A 66 -8.69 1.68 4.25
CA ILE A 66 -10.13 1.74 3.94
C ILE A 66 -10.96 1.69 5.21
N VAL A 67 -10.69 0.73 6.10
CA VAL A 67 -11.41 0.57 7.37
C VAL A 67 -11.27 1.81 8.25
N LEU A 68 -10.06 2.36 8.35
CA LEU A 68 -9.82 3.61 9.09
C LEU A 68 -10.62 4.77 8.49
N SER A 69 -10.72 4.88 7.17
CA SER A 69 -11.53 5.93 6.56
C SER A 69 -13.02 5.79 6.89
N PHE A 70 -13.56 4.58 6.94
CA PHE A 70 -14.93 4.36 7.41
C PHE A 70 -15.08 4.71 8.89
N MET A 71 -14.14 4.28 9.75
CA MET A 71 -14.16 4.62 11.17
C MET A 71 -14.15 6.13 11.40
N PHE A 72 -13.36 6.87 10.63
CA PHE A 72 -13.34 8.32 10.72
C PHE A 72 -14.63 8.96 10.19
N ALA A 73 -15.25 8.40 9.16
CA ALA A 73 -16.56 8.87 8.67
C ALA A 73 -17.64 8.72 9.76
N ILE A 74 -17.70 7.54 10.40
CA ILE A 74 -18.65 7.23 11.50
C ILE A 74 -18.42 8.16 12.69
N ASN A 75 -17.17 8.41 13.06
CA ASN A 75 -16.84 9.23 14.22
C ASN A 75 -17.01 10.74 13.94
N SER A 76 -17.01 11.16 12.66
CA SER A 76 -17.19 12.57 12.29
C SER A 76 -18.59 13.11 12.63
N SER A 77 -19.60 12.24 12.69
CA SER A 77 -20.97 12.60 13.10
C SER A 77 -21.04 13.06 14.56
N LEU A 78 -20.10 12.64 15.41
CA LEU A 78 -19.90 13.18 16.76
C LEU A 78 -19.13 14.51 16.70
N LEU A 79 -19.83 15.55 16.25
CA LEU A 79 -19.43 16.97 16.14
C LEU A 79 -19.00 17.65 17.47
N GLY A 80 -18.44 16.92 18.44
CA GLY A 80 -17.97 17.48 19.72
C GLY A 80 -16.56 18.06 19.70
N ASN A 81 -15.67 17.57 18.80
CA ASN A 81 -14.25 17.98 18.80
C ASN A 81 -13.70 18.28 17.39
N GLN A 82 -14.06 19.46 16.87
CA GLN A 82 -13.69 19.91 15.53
C GLN A 82 -12.17 19.93 15.26
N MET A 83 -11.35 20.16 16.29
CA MET A 83 -9.89 20.12 16.17
C MET A 83 -9.34 18.71 15.99
N GLY A 84 -9.85 17.75 16.77
CA GLY A 84 -9.46 16.34 16.66
C GLY A 84 -9.75 15.79 15.27
N PHE A 85 -10.91 16.15 14.74
CA PHE A 85 -11.31 15.82 13.38
C PHE A 85 -10.29 16.27 12.33
N VAL A 86 -9.96 17.57 12.30
CA VAL A 86 -9.02 18.14 11.31
C VAL A 86 -7.64 17.50 11.42
N ILE A 87 -7.13 17.33 12.64
CA ILE A 87 -5.80 16.77 12.88
C ILE A 87 -5.76 15.30 12.45
N SER A 88 -6.77 14.49 12.80
CA SER A 88 -6.84 13.08 12.42
C SER A 88 -6.87 12.89 10.90
N TYR A 89 -7.66 13.68 10.17
CA TYR A 89 -7.70 13.60 8.71
C TYR A 89 -6.42 14.08 8.04
N ALA A 90 -5.78 15.12 8.58
CA ALA A 90 -4.48 15.57 8.09
C ALA A 90 -3.39 14.51 8.31
N ILE A 91 -3.35 13.88 9.49
CA ILE A 91 -2.42 12.78 9.79
C ILE A 91 -2.71 11.58 8.86
N PHE A 92 -3.98 11.20 8.71
CA PHE A 92 -4.40 10.11 7.85
C PHE A 92 -3.99 10.32 6.38
N GLY A 93 -4.23 11.52 5.84
CA GLY A 93 -3.79 11.90 4.49
C GLY A 93 -2.27 11.91 4.33
N CYS A 94 -1.55 12.36 5.36
CA CYS A 94 -0.08 12.32 5.40
C CYS A 94 0.44 10.88 5.33
N LEU A 95 -0.04 9.97 6.21
CA LEU A 95 0.36 8.56 6.21
C LEU A 95 0.00 7.87 4.90
N SER A 96 -1.21 8.09 4.41
CA SER A 96 -1.68 7.51 3.14
C SER A 96 -0.79 7.92 1.98
N TYR A 97 -0.39 9.21 1.91
CA TYR A 97 0.52 9.67 0.88
C TYR A 97 1.92 9.06 1.02
N LEU A 98 2.48 8.97 2.23
CA LEU A 98 3.80 8.37 2.43
C LEU A 98 3.85 6.89 2.01
N PHE A 99 2.75 6.18 2.24
CA PHE A 99 2.61 4.77 1.89
C PHE A 99 2.43 4.57 0.38
N TYR A 100 1.42 5.22 -0.23
CA TYR A 100 1.09 5.02 -1.65
C TYR A 100 1.93 5.85 -2.61
N LYS A 101 2.47 6.98 -2.16
CA LYS A 101 3.20 7.98 -2.97
C LYS A 101 2.42 8.46 -4.20
N ASN A 102 1.10 8.31 -4.18
CA ASN A 102 0.19 8.71 -5.24
C ASN A 102 -0.98 9.47 -4.62
N ILE A 103 -1.14 10.74 -5.03
CA ILE A 103 -2.18 11.63 -4.50
C ILE A 103 -3.60 11.15 -4.86
N TRP A 104 -3.78 10.51 -6.01
CA TRP A 104 -5.07 9.98 -6.45
C TRP A 104 -5.60 8.89 -5.51
N ILE A 105 -4.70 8.06 -4.96
CA ILE A 105 -5.09 7.02 -4.00
C ILE A 105 -5.54 7.66 -2.68
N VAL A 106 -4.86 8.71 -2.22
CA VAL A 106 -5.26 9.46 -1.02
C VAL A 106 -6.64 10.08 -1.22
N PHE A 107 -6.89 10.67 -2.39
CA PHE A 107 -8.21 11.22 -2.74
C PHE A 107 -9.30 10.14 -2.69
N ILE A 108 -9.10 9.00 -3.37
CA ILE A 108 -10.10 7.93 -3.41
C ILE A 108 -10.37 7.35 -2.01
N ILE A 109 -9.32 7.04 -1.26
CA ILE A 109 -9.45 6.44 0.08
C ILE A 109 -10.11 7.41 1.07
N SER A 110 -9.89 8.72 0.95
CA SER A 110 -10.52 9.70 1.87
C SER A 110 -11.94 10.11 1.43
N SER A 111 -12.23 10.12 0.14
CA SER A 111 -13.51 10.61 -0.39
C SER A 111 -14.57 9.51 -0.45
N VAL A 112 -14.25 8.34 -1.02
CA VAL A 112 -15.25 7.30 -1.32
C VAL A 112 -15.88 6.70 -0.06
N PRO A 113 -15.12 6.28 0.96
CA PRO A 113 -15.71 5.70 2.17
C PRO A 113 -16.61 6.69 2.92
N VAL A 114 -16.19 7.96 2.98
CA VAL A 114 -16.96 9.04 3.62
C VAL A 114 -18.24 9.31 2.85
N PHE A 115 -18.17 9.38 1.52
CA PHE A 115 -19.33 9.59 0.67
C PHE A 115 -20.36 8.46 0.81
N VAL A 116 -19.90 7.21 0.76
CA VAL A 116 -20.76 6.03 0.94
C VAL A 116 -21.37 6.01 2.33
N TRP A 117 -20.57 6.29 3.37
CA TRP A 117 -21.06 6.36 4.74
C TRP A 117 -22.12 7.46 4.92
N ALA A 118 -21.87 8.66 4.39
CA ALA A 118 -22.82 9.77 4.49
C ALA A 118 -24.15 9.45 3.80
N ILE A 119 -24.14 8.74 2.67
CA ILE A 119 -25.37 8.26 2.02
C ILE A 119 -26.11 7.29 2.95
N ILE A 120 -25.41 6.28 3.49
CA ILE A 120 -26.01 5.28 4.38
C ILE A 120 -26.61 5.96 5.62
N ASP A 121 -25.85 6.84 6.27
CA ASP A 121 -26.27 7.56 7.47
C ASP A 121 -27.53 8.38 7.22
N ASN A 122 -27.57 9.15 6.12
CA ASN A 122 -28.76 9.92 5.75
C ASN A 122 -29.96 9.04 5.38
N LEU A 123 -29.75 7.86 4.77
CA LEU A 123 -30.82 6.90 4.46
C LEU A 123 -31.40 6.23 5.71
N THR A 124 -30.58 5.98 6.72
CA THR A 124 -31.01 5.30 7.95
C THR A 124 -31.62 6.23 8.99
N ASN A 125 -31.38 7.53 8.89
CA ASN A 125 -31.94 8.51 9.82
C ASN A 125 -33.32 8.98 9.33
N GLU A 126 -34.38 8.51 9.99
CA GLU A 126 -35.79 8.85 9.69
C GLU A 126 -36.10 10.37 9.73
N LEU A 127 -35.24 11.16 10.37
CA LEU A 127 -35.31 12.63 10.41
C LEU A 127 -35.11 13.30 9.03
N TYR A 128 -34.43 12.64 8.09
CA TYR A 128 -34.05 13.24 6.81
C TYR A 128 -34.86 12.70 5.62
N ILE A 129 -35.57 11.57 5.77
CA ILE A 129 -36.35 10.98 4.67
C ILE A 129 -37.78 10.74 5.13
N THR A 130 -38.65 11.70 4.81
CA THR A 130 -40.10 11.59 5.04
C THR A 130 -40.84 11.20 3.76
N THR A 131 -40.24 11.42 2.58
CA THR A 131 -40.81 11.04 1.27
C THR A 131 -39.71 10.75 0.24
N TYR A 132 -39.79 9.61 -0.46
CA TYR A 132 -38.87 9.27 -1.54
C TYR A 132 -39.21 10.06 -2.82
N SER A 133 -38.67 11.28 -2.92
CA SER A 133 -38.80 12.13 -4.11
C SER A 133 -37.45 12.37 -4.78
N PHE A 134 -37.46 12.72 -6.08
CA PHE A 134 -36.23 13.04 -6.83
C PHE A 134 -35.48 14.25 -6.24
N THR A 135 -36.17 15.21 -5.64
CA THR A 135 -35.58 16.39 -5.01
C THR A 135 -34.83 16.04 -3.72
N GLU A 136 -35.40 15.15 -2.90
CA GLU A 136 -34.74 14.65 -1.67
C GLU A 136 -33.51 13.81 -2.00
N PHE A 137 -33.58 12.99 -3.06
CA PHE A 137 -32.40 12.25 -3.53
C PHE A 137 -31.25 13.18 -3.97
N GLY A 138 -31.58 14.29 -4.65
CA GLY A 138 -30.61 15.31 -5.01
C GLY A 138 -30.00 16.01 -3.79
N ALA A 139 -30.82 16.35 -2.79
CA ALA A 139 -30.37 16.94 -1.53
C ALA A 139 -29.43 15.99 -0.76
N LEU A 140 -29.77 14.69 -0.70
CA LEU A 140 -28.95 13.66 -0.07
C LEU A 140 -27.57 13.52 -0.74
N LEU A 141 -27.54 13.46 -2.07
CA LEU A 141 -26.28 13.41 -2.83
C LEU A 141 -25.43 14.66 -2.62
N MET A 142 -26.04 15.84 -2.61
CA MET A 142 -25.34 17.09 -2.35
C MET A 142 -24.78 17.16 -0.93
N GLY A 143 -25.56 16.75 0.07
CA GLY A 143 -25.13 16.70 1.47
C GLY A 143 -23.98 15.72 1.68
N ALA A 144 -24.11 14.48 1.19
CA ALA A 144 -23.05 13.48 1.23
C ALA A 144 -21.79 13.94 0.49
N GLY A 145 -21.96 14.58 -0.68
CA GLY A 145 -20.87 15.16 -1.46
C GLY A 145 -20.14 16.26 -0.71
N TYR A 146 -20.87 17.17 -0.06
CA TYR A 146 -20.30 18.25 0.74
C TYR A 146 -19.48 17.72 1.92
N ILE A 147 -20.02 16.74 2.65
CA ILE A 147 -19.31 16.09 3.75
C ILE A 147 -18.03 15.44 3.22
N ALA A 148 -18.12 14.61 2.18
CA ALA A 148 -16.95 13.94 1.60
C ALA A 148 -15.89 14.95 1.12
N LEU A 149 -16.31 16.09 0.56
CA LEU A 149 -15.41 17.14 0.08
C LEU A 149 -14.62 17.77 1.24
N LEU A 150 -15.27 18.14 2.35
CA LEU A 150 -14.59 18.69 3.53
C LEU A 150 -13.51 17.75 4.06
N HIS A 151 -13.85 16.48 4.23
CA HIS A 151 -12.93 15.44 4.68
C HIS A 151 -11.73 15.28 3.73
N THR A 152 -12.00 15.32 2.43
CA THR A 152 -10.98 15.18 1.40
C THR A 152 -10.01 16.36 1.39
N ILE A 153 -10.49 17.60 1.59
CA ILE A 153 -9.63 18.79 1.67
C ILE A 153 -8.60 18.62 2.79
N PHE A 154 -9.03 18.24 3.99
CA PHE A 154 -8.10 18.07 5.12
C PHE A 154 -7.10 16.93 4.89
N ALA A 155 -7.54 15.82 4.28
CA ALA A 155 -6.64 14.74 3.89
C ALA A 155 -5.60 15.20 2.84
N LEU A 156 -6.01 16.02 1.85
CA LEU A 156 -5.11 16.56 0.84
C LEU A 156 -4.10 17.55 1.42
N VAL A 157 -4.50 18.38 2.39
CA VAL A 157 -3.58 19.25 3.14
C VAL A 157 -2.52 18.41 3.86
N GLY A 158 -2.94 17.32 4.50
CA GLY A 158 -2.03 16.34 5.11
C GLY A 158 -1.05 15.72 4.10
N ALA A 159 -1.55 15.33 2.92
CA ALA A 159 -0.71 14.80 1.85
C ALA A 159 0.28 15.85 1.31
N ALA A 160 -0.14 17.11 1.19
CA ALA A 160 0.75 18.21 0.80
C ALA A 160 1.89 18.39 1.80
N PHE A 161 1.62 18.29 3.10
CA PHE A 161 2.64 18.31 4.13
C PHE A 161 3.64 17.15 3.97
N ALA A 162 3.15 15.94 3.69
CA ALA A 162 4.00 14.78 3.41
C ALA A 162 4.88 14.96 2.17
N ILE A 163 4.36 15.59 1.11
CA ILE A 163 5.14 15.95 -0.10
C ILE A 163 6.29 16.88 0.28
N LEU A 164 6.02 17.93 1.06
CA LEU A 164 7.02 18.89 1.50
C LEU A 164 8.10 18.22 2.36
N LEU A 165 7.70 17.42 3.36
CA LEU A 165 8.64 16.65 4.19
C LEU A 165 9.54 15.77 3.33
N ARG A 166 8.97 15.00 2.40
CA ARG A 166 9.74 14.13 1.51
C ARG A 166 10.73 14.92 0.66
N ARG A 167 10.35 16.11 0.19
CA ARG A 167 11.23 17.01 -0.58
C ARG A 167 12.41 17.48 0.27
N ILE A 168 12.15 17.89 1.52
CA ILE A 168 13.19 18.34 2.46
C ILE A 168 14.19 17.21 2.76
N PHE A 169 13.71 16.01 3.10
CA PHE A 169 14.58 14.85 3.38
C PHE A 169 15.40 14.41 2.16
N LYS A 170 14.81 14.47 0.96
CA LYS A 170 15.53 14.16 -0.30
C LYS A 170 16.61 15.19 -0.62
N ILE A 171 16.38 16.46 -0.32
CA ILE A 171 17.38 17.52 -0.49
C ILE A 171 18.55 17.27 0.46
N ASN A 172 18.28 17.00 1.75
CA ASN A 172 19.31 16.82 2.78
C ASN A 172 20.23 15.62 2.52
N THR A 173 19.69 14.52 1.98
CA THR A 173 20.47 13.34 1.60
C THR A 173 21.40 13.62 0.41
N ASN A 174 20.96 14.40 -0.57
CA ASN A 174 21.78 14.81 -1.72
C ASN A 174 22.91 15.77 -1.32
N THR A 175 22.67 16.71 -0.39
CA THR A 175 23.72 17.60 0.15
C THR A 175 24.74 16.84 0.97
N LYS A 176 24.32 15.87 1.79
CA LYS A 176 25.25 15.02 2.56
C LYS A 176 26.13 14.16 1.65
N LYS A 177 25.56 13.61 0.56
CA LYS A 177 26.33 12.85 -0.44
C LYS A 177 27.38 13.71 -1.14
N ARG A 178 27.09 14.97 -1.48
CA ARG A 178 28.08 15.88 -2.10
C ARG A 178 29.23 16.27 -1.17
N ARG A 179 29.01 16.36 0.15
CA ARG A 179 30.08 16.66 1.11
C ARG A 179 31.03 15.51 1.38
N ASN A 180 30.64 14.26 1.11
CA ASN A 180 31.50 13.09 1.31
C ASN A 180 32.34 12.71 0.06
N ILE A 181 32.21 13.47 -1.03
CA ILE A 181 32.92 13.20 -2.31
C ILE A 181 33.97 14.29 -2.60
N ASN A 182 33.97 15.38 -1.82
CA ASN A 182 35.02 16.41 -1.81
C ASN A 182 35.84 16.28 -0.53
#